data_AF-A0AAD7DXU9-F1
#
_entry.id   AF-A0AAD7DXU9-F1
#
_cell.length_a   1.000
_cell.length_b   1.000
_cell.length_c   1.000
_cell.angle_alpha   90.00
_cell.angle_beta   90.00
_cell.angle_gamma   90.00
#
_symmetry.space_group_name_H-M   'P 1'
#
loop_
_entity.id
_entity.type
_entity.pdbx_description
1 polymer ?
#
loop_
_entity_poly.entity_id
_entity_poly.type
_entity_poly.pdbx_seq_one_letter_code
_entity_poly.pdbx_strand_id
1 'polypeptide(L)'
;MATAQASAPHVKAVAQKHVGASLSSAIHVAIDAAGLAHSKPGLTGMRSAETEHEEGMGGCMYTRDEIEALTGAKHLRYVNWLGQLSIPIIDSTGRIIAVLGGMPRDPIGWKVVTDGAAKLFADHVADCCFTPDQLHHRRAQEPYPSISRGVSHGGGQTEPGELCNNAANTHVTDEMLQHEYFQHLAGFANCLFAMFAPLLFAFYQAQMALIAAWCPSLRWNFARSVFAACTFNFGPHAITVPHLDFGNLSWGWCAITALGDFDPDLGGHLILWDLRLAIQFLPGSTILILSAIVCHSNLPVSTHERRYSFTQYTAGGLFRWIRNGYKTDEAFEKSATQAERAGWAAEDLKRWEEGIAMYHTRIWVCLPPHILPHRLACLPHYGNESDDLTAGLHTAYSCTAAQHFTHAGIVLSPTVNPHLARYPRPVLGPRHFRLTAALAVVPNSSVADTVTASHAPT
;
A
#
# COMPACT_ATOMS: atom_id res chain seq x y z
N MET A 1 -25.08 -5.12 29.30
CA MET A 1 -24.73 -5.36 27.88
C MET A 1 -25.45 -4.33 27.03
N ALA A 2 -24.76 -3.25 26.65
CA ALA A 2 -25.25 -2.29 25.66
C ALA A 2 -24.04 -1.92 24.79
N THR A 3 -23.77 -2.74 23.78
CA THR A 3 -22.78 -2.44 22.75
C THR A 3 -23.35 -1.37 21.84
N ALA A 4 -22.90 -0.13 22.02
CA ALA A 4 -23.24 0.98 21.13
C ALA A 4 -22.63 0.71 19.75
N GLN A 5 -23.43 0.12 18.85
CA GLN A 5 -23.17 0.15 17.41
C GLN A 5 -23.30 1.60 16.94
N ALA A 6 -22.17 2.30 16.76
CA ALA A 6 -22.17 3.53 15.99
C ALA A 6 -22.61 3.19 14.55
N SER A 7 -23.81 3.63 14.18
CA SER A 7 -24.42 3.38 12.88
C SER A 7 -23.61 4.01 11.75
N ALA A 8 -23.55 3.35 10.59
CA ALA A 8 -22.92 3.78 9.32
C ALA A 8 -22.97 5.29 8.97
N PRO A 9 -24.09 6.03 9.17
CA PRO A 9 -24.14 7.47 8.94
C PRO A 9 -23.13 8.29 9.79
N HIS A 10 -22.73 7.79 10.95
CA HIS A 10 -21.77 8.46 11.83
C HIS A 10 -20.34 8.40 11.28
N VAL A 11 -19.94 7.33 10.58
CA VAL A 11 -18.60 7.21 9.97
C VAL A 11 -18.47 8.15 8.76
N LYS A 12 -19.53 8.26 7.95
CA LYS A 12 -19.59 9.20 6.81
C LYS A 12 -19.43 10.65 7.28
N ALA A 13 -20.15 11.04 8.32
CA ALA A 13 -20.10 12.40 8.88
C ALA A 13 -18.73 12.74 9.49
N VAL A 14 -18.08 11.78 10.17
CA VAL A 14 -16.75 11.98 10.78
C VAL A 14 -15.67 12.15 9.71
N ALA A 15 -15.64 11.27 8.70
CA ALA A 15 -14.65 11.35 7.64
C ALA A 15 -14.83 12.61 6.76
N GLN A 16 -16.08 12.98 6.44
CA GLN A 16 -16.39 14.25 5.76
C GLN A 16 -16.00 15.48 6.59
N LYS A 17 -16.19 15.46 7.91
CA LYS A 17 -15.78 16.56 8.80
C LYS A 17 -14.26 16.71 8.87
N HIS A 18 -13.53 15.61 8.99
CA HIS A 18 -12.07 15.64 9.08
C HIS A 18 -11.42 16.04 7.76
N VAL A 19 -11.88 15.47 6.65
CA VAL A 19 -11.37 15.85 5.35
C VAL A 19 -11.82 17.25 4.97
N GLY A 20 -13.06 17.66 5.29
CA GLY A 20 -13.52 19.04 5.09
C GLY A 20 -12.63 20.09 5.79
N ALA A 21 -12.26 19.87 7.05
CA ALA A 21 -11.34 20.75 7.77
C ALA A 21 -9.90 20.69 7.24
N SER A 22 -9.48 19.54 6.69
CA SER A 22 -8.17 19.39 6.07
C SER A 22 -8.11 20.10 4.71
N LEU A 23 -9.21 20.07 3.95
CA LEU A 23 -9.32 20.69 2.63
C LEU A 23 -9.22 22.22 2.67
N SER A 24 -9.64 22.87 3.75
CA SER A 24 -9.46 24.34 3.87
C SER A 24 -8.01 24.77 3.99
N SER A 25 -7.12 23.86 4.41
CA SER A 25 -5.68 24.10 4.54
C SER A 25 -4.89 23.49 3.38
N ALA A 26 -5.56 23.12 2.28
CA ALA A 26 -4.96 22.30 1.24
C ALA A 26 -3.77 22.94 0.50
N ILE A 27 -2.84 22.03 0.25
CA ILE A 27 -1.71 22.03 -0.66
C ILE A 27 -1.94 22.26 -2.15
N HIS A 28 -2.36 23.42 -2.67
CA HIS A 28 -2.56 23.52 -4.13
C HIS A 28 -1.24 23.59 -4.92
N VAL A 29 -1.03 22.68 -5.87
CA VAL A 29 0.12 22.64 -6.79
C VAL A 29 -0.34 22.81 -8.24
N ALA A 30 0.51 23.40 -9.08
CA ALA A 30 0.14 23.77 -10.45
C ALA A 30 0.13 22.58 -11.44
N ILE A 31 0.76 21.47 -11.08
CA ILE A 31 0.89 20.30 -11.96
C ILE A 31 -0.45 19.59 -12.13
N ASP A 32 -0.66 18.99 -13.30
CA ASP A 32 -1.67 17.96 -13.54
C ASP A 32 -0.99 16.60 -13.35
N ALA A 33 -1.35 15.84 -12.30
CA ALA A 33 -0.72 14.55 -12.02
C ALA A 33 -0.92 13.49 -13.13
N ALA A 34 -1.92 13.61 -14.01
CA ALA A 34 -2.04 12.73 -15.18
C ALA A 34 -0.94 12.99 -16.23
N GLY A 35 -0.29 14.16 -16.19
CA GLY A 35 0.84 14.50 -17.05
C GLY A 35 2.20 14.00 -16.54
N LEU A 36 2.26 13.41 -15.33
CA LEU A 36 3.50 12.90 -14.77
C LEU A 36 4.03 11.68 -15.54
N ALA A 37 5.36 11.60 -15.66
CA ALA A 37 6.04 10.52 -16.36
C ALA A 37 5.81 9.16 -15.65
N HIS A 38 5.41 8.16 -16.42
CA HIS A 38 5.17 6.80 -15.96
C HIS A 38 5.61 5.79 -17.03
N SER A 39 5.82 4.53 -16.65
CA SER A 39 6.10 3.48 -17.65
C SER A 39 4.87 3.26 -18.52
N LYS A 40 5.02 2.69 -19.71
CA LYS A 40 3.88 2.08 -20.42
C LYS A 40 3.90 0.58 -20.10
N PRO A 41 2.83 0.00 -19.52
CA PRO A 41 1.44 0.47 -19.55
C PRO A 41 0.93 1.09 -18.23
N GLY A 42 1.80 1.79 -17.49
CA GLY A 42 1.42 2.61 -16.34
C GLY A 42 1.40 1.89 -15.01
N LEU A 43 1.79 0.63 -14.89
CA LEU A 43 1.79 -0.07 -13.59
C LEU A 43 2.98 0.31 -12.71
N THR A 44 4.03 0.88 -13.28
CA THR A 44 5.26 1.24 -12.58
C THR A 44 5.67 2.67 -12.96
N GLY A 45 6.55 3.27 -12.17
CA GLY A 45 7.23 4.50 -12.58
C GLY A 45 8.12 4.29 -13.81
N MET A 46 8.49 5.38 -14.46
CA MET A 46 9.47 5.33 -15.55
C MET A 46 10.86 5.05 -14.98
N ARG A 47 11.57 4.10 -15.60
CA ARG A 47 12.96 3.80 -15.28
C ARG A 47 13.84 4.55 -16.28
N SER A 48 14.06 5.84 -16.08
CA SER A 48 14.98 6.60 -16.93
C SER A 48 16.43 6.30 -16.53
N ALA A 49 17.28 6.00 -17.51
CA ALA A 49 18.73 6.16 -17.37
C ALA A 49 19.09 7.67 -17.18
N GLU A 50 18.20 8.54 -17.66
CA GLU A 50 18.31 10.01 -17.56
C GLU A 50 18.08 10.53 -16.13
N THR A 51 17.35 9.85 -15.24
CA THR A 51 17.33 10.24 -13.80
C THR A 51 18.63 9.94 -13.06
N GLU A 52 19.57 9.21 -13.68
CA GLU A 52 20.94 9.09 -13.17
C GLU A 52 21.83 10.25 -13.67
N HIS A 53 21.40 11.00 -14.70
CA HIS A 53 22.25 11.96 -15.45
C HIS A 53 21.53 13.20 -16.03
N GLU A 54 20.35 13.62 -15.54
CA GLU A 54 19.77 14.90 -15.92
C GLU A 54 20.58 16.03 -15.25
N GLU A 55 21.31 16.72 -16.10
CA GLU A 55 22.12 17.91 -15.83
C GLU A 55 21.30 18.97 -15.08
N GLY A 56 21.31 18.88 -13.74
CA GLY A 56 20.66 19.85 -12.85
C GLY A 56 20.10 19.29 -11.54
N MET A 57 19.81 17.99 -11.47
CA MET A 57 19.29 17.32 -10.26
C MET A 57 20.10 16.07 -9.91
N GLY A 58 21.42 16.17 -10.09
CA GLY A 58 22.37 15.08 -9.83
C GLY A 58 22.20 14.53 -8.41
N GLY A 59 22.55 13.25 -8.23
CA GLY A 59 22.46 12.48 -6.98
C GLY A 59 23.36 12.98 -5.85
N CYS A 60 23.35 14.28 -5.59
CA CYS A 60 23.97 14.93 -4.46
C CYS A 60 22.90 15.22 -3.38
N MET A 61 23.32 15.12 -2.13
CA MET A 61 22.58 15.67 -1.00
C MET A 61 22.53 17.18 -1.13
N TYR A 62 21.35 17.75 -0.85
CA TYR A 62 21.16 19.19 -0.76
C TYR A 62 21.26 19.62 0.70
N THR A 63 21.92 20.75 0.94
CA THR A 63 21.96 21.43 2.23
C THR A 63 20.71 22.28 2.42
N ARG A 64 20.47 22.68 3.67
CA ARG A 64 19.39 23.62 3.99
C ARG A 64 19.54 24.95 3.23
N ASP A 65 20.73 25.52 3.21
CA ASP A 65 21.00 26.81 2.55
C ASP A 65 20.72 26.75 1.04
N GLU A 66 21.03 25.62 0.38
CA GLU A 66 20.70 25.40 -1.03
C GLU A 66 19.19 25.32 -1.26
N ILE A 67 18.45 24.62 -0.40
CA ILE A 67 16.99 24.59 -0.48
C ILE A 67 16.40 25.97 -0.21
N GLU A 68 16.90 26.71 0.77
CA GLU A 68 16.46 28.08 1.05
C GLU A 68 16.71 29.00 -0.15
N ALA A 69 17.86 28.90 -0.80
CA ALA A 69 18.15 29.62 -2.04
C ALA A 69 17.15 29.25 -3.16
N LEU A 70 16.82 27.97 -3.32
CA LEU A 70 15.82 27.50 -4.29
C LEU A 70 14.39 27.98 -3.95
N THR A 71 14.09 28.20 -2.67
CA THR A 71 12.81 28.81 -2.27
C THR A 71 12.76 30.30 -2.60
N GLY A 72 13.86 31.03 -2.42
CA GLY A 72 13.98 32.45 -2.77
C GLY A 72 13.92 32.72 -4.28
N ALA A 73 14.41 31.78 -5.09
CA ALA A 73 14.45 31.87 -6.56
C ALA A 73 13.13 31.46 -7.27
N LYS A 74 12.03 31.24 -6.51
CA LYS A 74 10.70 30.77 -7.00
C LYS A 74 10.65 29.32 -7.54
N HIS A 75 11.68 28.50 -7.30
CA HIS A 75 11.73 27.12 -7.78
C HIS A 75 11.08 26.12 -6.82
N LEU A 76 11.14 26.36 -5.49
CA LEU A 76 10.47 25.55 -4.47
C LEU A 76 9.58 26.43 -3.57
N ARG A 77 8.44 25.91 -3.12
CA ARG A 77 7.62 26.49 -2.05
C ARG A 77 7.94 25.79 -0.74
N TYR A 78 8.41 26.56 0.24
CA TYR A 78 8.59 26.07 1.60
C TYR A 78 7.22 25.85 2.27
N VAL A 79 7.05 24.70 2.91
CA VAL A 79 5.84 24.32 3.65
C VAL A 79 6.23 24.12 5.11
N ASN A 80 5.91 25.13 5.93
CA ASN A 80 5.98 25.03 7.38
C ASN A 80 4.77 24.20 7.87
N TRP A 81 5.01 22.94 8.23
CA TRP A 81 3.96 22.01 8.61
C TRP A 81 4.21 21.47 10.01
N LEU A 82 3.33 21.79 10.95
CA LEU A 82 3.51 21.41 12.37
C LEU A 82 3.05 19.97 12.70
N GLY A 83 2.65 19.16 11.72
CA GLY A 83 2.22 17.77 11.93
C GLY A 83 0.89 17.57 12.68
N GLN A 84 0.21 18.63 13.12
CA GLN A 84 -1.03 18.56 13.91
C GLN A 84 -2.29 18.33 13.08
N LEU A 85 -2.32 18.89 11.86
CA LEU A 85 -3.42 18.72 10.91
C LEU A 85 -2.91 17.94 9.71
N SER A 86 -3.75 17.02 9.25
CA SER A 86 -3.52 16.40 7.95
C SER A 86 -3.76 17.45 6.85
N ILE A 87 -2.82 17.61 5.92
CA ILE A 87 -2.91 18.58 4.83
C ILE A 87 -2.83 17.84 3.48
N PRO A 88 -3.92 17.77 2.71
CA PRO A 88 -3.90 17.17 1.39
C PRO A 88 -3.14 18.07 0.41
N ILE A 89 -2.38 17.47 -0.50
CA ILE A 89 -1.79 18.13 -1.66
C ILE A 89 -2.69 17.88 -2.86
N ILE A 90 -3.23 18.98 -3.40
CA ILE A 90 -4.24 18.98 -4.45
C ILE A 90 -3.62 19.51 -5.73
N ASP A 91 -3.74 18.74 -6.80
CA ASP A 91 -3.23 19.13 -8.10
C ASP A 91 -4.16 20.10 -8.85
N SER A 92 -3.78 20.51 -10.05
CA SER A 92 -4.53 21.52 -10.83
C SER A 92 -5.93 21.07 -11.27
N THR A 93 -6.24 19.77 -11.21
CA THR A 93 -7.54 19.21 -11.57
C THR A 93 -8.40 18.84 -10.36
N GLY A 94 -7.89 19.06 -9.14
CA GLY A 94 -8.63 18.83 -7.91
C GLY A 94 -8.50 17.42 -7.34
N ARG A 95 -7.46 16.66 -7.72
CA ARG A 95 -7.14 15.33 -7.15
C ARG A 95 -6.25 15.48 -5.93
N ILE A 96 -6.50 14.70 -4.88
CA ILE A 96 -5.58 14.62 -3.72
C ILE A 96 -4.47 13.64 -4.09
N ILE A 97 -3.30 14.16 -4.44
CA ILE A 97 -2.20 13.35 -5.00
C ILE A 97 -1.14 12.98 -3.96
N ALA A 98 -1.15 13.65 -2.82
CA ALA A 98 -0.36 13.31 -1.63
C ALA A 98 -1.06 13.87 -0.38
N VAL A 99 -0.67 13.42 0.80
CA VAL A 99 -1.17 13.98 2.06
C VAL A 99 -0.05 14.07 3.08
N LEU A 100 0.12 15.26 3.65
CA LEU A 100 0.88 15.44 4.87
C LEU A 100 0.02 14.93 6.02
N GLY A 101 0.17 13.66 6.40
CA GLY A 101 -0.77 12.94 7.27
C GLY A 101 -0.70 13.34 8.74
N GLY A 102 0.50 13.63 9.22
CA GLY A 102 0.75 14.24 10.52
C GLY A 102 0.91 13.19 11.60
N MET A 103 0.36 13.48 12.77
CA MET A 103 0.34 12.59 13.92
C MET A 103 -1.12 12.36 14.36
N PRO A 104 -1.43 11.22 15.01
CA PRO A 104 -2.71 11.04 15.69
C PRO A 104 -3.00 12.12 16.74
N ARG A 105 -4.27 12.24 17.12
CA ARG A 105 -4.78 13.23 18.09
C ARG A 105 -4.50 12.88 19.56
N ASP A 106 -3.48 12.08 19.79
CA ASP A 106 -2.94 11.74 21.11
C ASP A 106 -1.42 11.94 21.04
N PRO A 107 -0.93 13.18 21.15
CA PRO A 107 0.48 13.48 20.95
C PRO A 107 1.37 12.81 22.02
N ILE A 108 0.85 12.59 23.23
CA ILE A 108 1.62 11.96 24.32
C ILE A 108 1.76 10.46 24.05
N GLY A 109 0.66 9.75 23.82
CA GLY A 109 0.71 8.33 23.50
C GLY A 109 1.43 8.06 22.18
N TRP A 110 1.27 8.94 21.19
CA TRP A 110 1.99 8.83 19.93
C TRP A 110 3.50 9.04 20.09
N LYS A 111 3.93 9.97 20.94
CA LYS A 111 5.35 10.15 21.23
C LYS A 111 5.97 8.89 21.82
N VAL A 112 5.26 8.20 22.73
CA VAL A 112 5.72 6.89 23.26
C VAL A 112 5.92 5.88 22.14
N VAL A 113 4.98 5.82 21.18
CA VAL A 113 5.07 4.95 20.01
C VAL A 113 6.28 5.29 19.15
N THR A 114 6.48 6.56 18.82
CA THR A 114 7.54 6.98 17.89
C THR A 114 8.93 6.95 18.51
N ASP A 115 9.07 7.34 19.77
CA ASP A 115 10.32 7.24 20.54
C ASP A 115 10.69 5.76 20.74
N GLY A 116 9.69 4.94 21.09
CA GLY A 116 9.86 3.51 21.25
C GLY A 116 10.29 2.82 19.95
N ALA A 117 9.65 3.16 18.82
CA ALA A 117 10.07 2.66 17.50
C ALA A 117 11.51 3.10 17.15
N ALA A 118 11.86 4.38 17.36
CA ALA A 118 13.20 4.89 17.12
C ALA A 118 14.25 4.18 18.00
N LYS A 119 13.91 3.89 19.26
CA LYS A 119 14.76 3.10 20.15
C LYS A 119 14.97 1.68 19.61
N LEU A 120 13.92 1.01 19.11
CA LEU A 120 14.08 -0.33 18.52
C LEU A 120 15.01 -0.32 17.30
N PHE A 121 14.96 0.72 16.46
CA PHE A 121 15.95 0.89 15.39
C PHE A 121 17.38 0.98 15.93
N ALA A 122 17.59 1.82 16.94
CA ALA A 122 18.92 2.01 17.53
C ALA A 122 19.46 0.76 18.23
N ASP A 123 18.59 0.03 18.93
CA ASP A 123 18.98 -1.17 19.69
C ASP A 123 19.28 -2.35 18.76
N HIS A 124 18.45 -2.59 17.74
CA HIS A 124 18.53 -3.80 16.92
C HIS A 124 19.45 -3.70 15.70
N VAL A 125 19.95 -2.51 15.35
CA VAL A 125 20.83 -2.34 14.18
C VAL A 125 22.11 -3.20 14.31
N ALA A 126 22.62 -3.37 15.52
CA ALA A 126 23.83 -4.17 15.78
C ALA A 126 23.58 -5.69 15.70
N ASP A 127 22.33 -6.12 15.85
CA ASP A 127 21.93 -7.53 15.74
C ASP A 127 21.62 -7.95 14.29
N CYS A 128 21.57 -6.98 13.39
CA CYS A 128 21.39 -7.21 11.95
C CYS A 128 22.71 -7.55 11.27
N CYS A 129 22.62 -8.35 10.21
CA CYS A 129 23.70 -8.68 9.30
C CYS A 129 23.38 -8.10 7.91
N PHE A 130 23.95 -6.94 7.57
CA PHE A 130 23.64 -6.25 6.31
C PHE A 130 24.52 -6.72 5.15
N THR A 131 23.90 -6.93 3.99
CA THR A 131 24.64 -7.10 2.73
C THR A 131 25.16 -5.75 2.21
N PRO A 132 26.14 -5.72 1.29
CA PRO A 132 26.57 -4.48 0.65
C PRO A 132 25.40 -3.68 0.05
N ASP A 133 24.46 -4.34 -0.63
CA ASP A 133 23.28 -3.69 -1.23
C ASP A 133 22.30 -3.13 -0.18
N GLN A 134 22.28 -3.67 1.03
CA GLN A 134 21.47 -3.15 2.14
C GLN A 134 22.08 -1.93 2.81
N LEU A 135 23.38 -1.67 2.59
CA LEU A 135 24.11 -0.49 3.09
C LEU A 135 24.29 0.58 2.00
N HIS A 136 24.57 0.16 0.76
CA HIS A 136 24.91 0.99 -0.39
C HIS A 136 23.82 0.90 -1.46
N HIS A 137 22.60 1.33 -1.12
CA HIS A 137 21.50 1.29 -2.08
C HIS A 137 21.43 2.59 -2.91
N ARG A 138 20.87 2.48 -4.12
CA ARG A 138 20.71 3.59 -5.09
C ARG A 138 20.10 4.90 -4.59
N ARG A 139 19.38 4.87 -3.46
CA ARG A 139 18.72 6.03 -2.86
C ARG A 139 19.61 6.80 -1.89
N ALA A 140 20.76 6.24 -1.52
CA ALA A 140 21.70 6.79 -0.55
C ALA A 140 22.93 7.31 -1.30
N GLN A 141 23.39 8.51 -0.94
CA GLN A 141 24.74 8.94 -1.27
C GLN A 141 25.74 8.39 -0.23
N GLU A 142 25.39 8.46 1.05
CA GLU A 142 26.18 7.89 2.15
C GLU A 142 25.52 6.60 2.66
N PRO A 143 26.31 5.57 3.05
CA PRO A 143 25.75 4.27 3.37
C PRO A 143 24.90 4.33 4.64
N TYR A 144 23.70 3.76 4.58
CA TYR A 144 22.89 3.49 5.76
C TYR A 144 22.14 2.16 5.62
N PRO A 145 21.91 1.42 6.71
CA PRO A 145 21.32 0.10 6.63
C PRO A 145 19.80 0.18 6.39
N SER A 146 19.32 -0.65 5.47
CA SER A 146 17.90 -0.78 5.16
C SER A 146 17.50 -2.24 4.99
N ILE A 147 16.36 -2.63 5.58
CA ILE A 147 15.80 -3.98 5.45
C ILE A 147 14.34 -3.86 5.03
N SER A 148 13.99 -4.55 3.95
CA SER A 148 12.62 -4.59 3.44
C SER A 148 11.95 -5.93 3.76
N ARG A 149 10.65 -5.89 4.08
CA ARG A 149 9.81 -7.04 4.43
C ARG A 149 8.48 -6.99 3.70
N GLY A 150 7.78 -8.13 3.68
CA GLY A 150 6.48 -8.30 3.05
C GLY A 150 6.57 -8.90 1.64
N VAL A 151 5.46 -8.81 0.91
CA VAL A 151 5.26 -9.43 -0.40
C VAL A 151 5.58 -8.43 -1.51
N SER A 152 6.33 -8.87 -2.51
CA SER A 152 6.68 -8.08 -3.69
C SER A 152 6.67 -8.94 -4.95
N HIS A 153 6.74 -8.27 -6.10
CA HIS A 153 6.96 -8.92 -7.39
C HIS A 153 7.72 -7.98 -8.31
N GLY A 154 8.93 -8.38 -8.70
CA GLY A 154 9.84 -7.57 -9.51
C GLY A 154 11.27 -8.12 -9.48
N GLY A 155 12.22 -7.41 -10.09
CA GLY A 155 13.64 -7.76 -10.01
C GLY A 155 14.02 -9.13 -10.59
N GLY A 156 13.24 -9.64 -11.55
CA GLY A 156 13.47 -10.96 -12.17
C GLY A 156 12.78 -12.14 -11.49
N GLN A 157 12.00 -11.90 -10.42
CA GLN A 157 11.14 -12.94 -9.84
C GLN A 157 10.14 -13.48 -10.88
N THR A 158 9.92 -14.79 -10.87
CA THR A 158 8.98 -15.47 -11.78
C THR A 158 7.54 -15.48 -11.27
N GLU A 159 7.35 -15.21 -9.98
CA GLU A 159 6.06 -15.11 -9.31
C GLU A 159 6.18 -14.20 -8.06
N PRO A 160 5.07 -13.67 -7.53
CA PRO A 160 5.08 -12.94 -6.26
C PRO A 160 5.64 -13.76 -5.11
N GLY A 161 6.44 -13.11 -4.27
CA GLY A 161 7.07 -13.77 -3.12
C GLY A 161 7.41 -12.80 -2.01
N GLU A 162 7.78 -13.37 -0.87
CA GLU A 162 8.31 -12.61 0.26
C GLU A 162 9.68 -12.03 -0.07
N LEU A 163 9.96 -10.82 0.40
CA LEU A 163 11.29 -10.23 0.32
C LEU A 163 12.28 -11.02 1.19
N CYS A 164 13.19 -11.73 0.53
CA CYS A 164 14.17 -12.60 1.16
C CYS A 164 15.16 -11.82 2.02
N ASN A 165 15.40 -12.31 3.23
CA ASN A 165 16.39 -11.81 4.16
C ASN A 165 17.14 -12.98 4.79
N ASN A 166 18.37 -12.74 5.28
CA ASN A 166 19.07 -13.74 6.08
C ASN A 166 18.35 -13.99 7.43
N ALA A 167 18.73 -15.05 8.14
CA ALA A 167 18.06 -15.47 9.36
C ALA A 167 18.10 -14.39 10.46
N ALA A 168 19.23 -13.70 10.64
CA ALA A 168 19.39 -12.66 11.64
C ALA A 168 18.44 -11.47 11.36
N ASN A 169 18.47 -10.95 10.14
CA ASN A 169 17.60 -9.84 9.71
C ASN A 169 16.12 -10.24 9.77
N THR A 170 15.79 -11.47 9.40
CA THR A 170 14.41 -11.98 9.49
C THR A 170 13.93 -12.01 10.93
N HIS A 171 14.76 -12.51 11.86
CA HIS A 171 14.43 -12.56 13.28
C HIS A 171 14.18 -11.15 13.85
N VAL A 172 15.12 -10.22 13.65
CA VAL A 172 15.00 -8.84 14.11
C VAL A 172 13.75 -8.17 13.53
N THR A 173 13.53 -8.30 12.23
CA THR A 173 12.39 -7.63 11.61
C THR A 173 11.06 -8.32 11.86
N ASP A 174 11.03 -9.62 12.20
CA ASP A 174 9.82 -10.29 12.70
C ASP A 174 9.41 -9.72 14.06
N GLU A 175 10.37 -9.51 14.96
CA GLU A 175 10.14 -8.86 16.25
C GLU A 175 9.62 -7.42 16.05
N MET A 176 10.26 -6.63 15.18
CA MET A 176 9.82 -5.27 14.88
C MET A 176 8.40 -5.25 14.28
N LEU A 177 8.08 -6.14 13.33
CA LEU A 177 6.72 -6.21 12.74
C LEU A 177 5.65 -6.57 13.78
N GLN A 178 5.98 -7.42 14.75
CA GLN A 178 5.08 -7.82 15.82
C GLN A 178 4.96 -6.76 16.93
N HIS A 179 5.93 -5.87 17.06
CA HIS A 179 5.94 -4.84 18.08
C HIS A 179 4.79 -3.83 17.90
N GLU A 180 4.12 -3.48 19.01
CA GLU A 180 2.93 -2.61 18.99
C GLU A 180 3.19 -1.24 18.32
N TYR A 181 4.39 -0.71 18.49
CA TYR A 181 4.80 0.56 17.86
C TYR A 181 4.65 0.51 16.33
N PHE A 182 5.19 -0.52 15.67
CA PHE A 182 5.09 -0.63 14.21
C PHE A 182 3.68 -1.01 13.76
N GLN A 183 2.92 -1.78 14.56
CA GLN A 183 1.50 -1.99 14.30
C GLN A 183 0.71 -0.67 14.31
N HIS A 184 1.01 0.25 15.24
CA HIS A 184 0.42 1.58 15.31
C HIS A 184 0.85 2.47 14.14
N LEU A 185 2.13 2.48 13.76
CA LEU A 185 2.62 3.22 12.57
C LEU A 185 1.93 2.72 11.29
N ALA A 186 1.85 1.40 11.11
CA ALA A 186 1.18 0.80 9.97
C ALA A 186 -0.33 1.11 9.95
N GLY A 187 -0.98 0.96 11.10
CA GLY A 187 -2.41 1.26 11.25
C GLY A 187 -2.74 2.72 10.94
N PHE A 188 -1.91 3.66 11.39
CA PHE A 188 -2.12 5.09 11.12
C PHE A 188 -1.98 5.43 9.64
N ALA A 189 -0.93 4.94 8.97
CA ALA A 189 -0.75 5.11 7.53
C ALA A 189 -1.94 4.52 6.74
N ASN A 190 -2.41 3.33 7.14
CA ASN A 190 -3.56 2.68 6.54
C ASN A 190 -4.86 3.51 6.70
N CYS A 191 -5.07 4.13 7.87
CA CYS A 191 -6.20 5.02 8.12
C CYS A 191 -6.12 6.29 7.25
N LEU A 192 -4.95 6.90 7.12
CA LEU A 192 -4.73 8.06 6.25
C LEU A 192 -5.05 7.71 4.78
N PHE A 193 -4.62 6.55 4.30
CA PHE A 193 -4.93 6.09 2.95
C PHE A 193 -6.45 5.94 2.76
N ALA A 194 -7.11 5.14 3.61
CA ALA A 194 -8.55 4.92 3.55
C ALA A 194 -9.36 6.24 3.62
N MET A 195 -8.87 7.20 4.41
CA MET A 195 -9.49 8.51 4.53
C MET A 195 -9.32 9.32 3.25
N PHE A 196 -8.09 9.56 2.79
CA PHE A 196 -7.85 10.56 1.74
C PHE A 196 -7.96 10.03 0.29
N ALA A 197 -7.91 8.71 0.08
CA ALA A 197 -8.10 8.09 -1.23
C ALA A 197 -8.90 6.77 -1.14
N PRO A 198 -10.19 6.81 -0.77
CA PRO A 198 -10.98 5.62 -0.47
C PRO A 198 -11.15 4.66 -1.65
N LEU A 199 -11.24 5.16 -2.90
CA LEU A 199 -11.34 4.28 -4.08
C LEU A 199 -10.03 3.54 -4.33
N LEU A 200 -8.90 4.24 -4.24
CA LEU A 200 -7.59 3.62 -4.40
C LEU A 200 -7.30 2.63 -3.26
N PHE A 201 -7.72 2.96 -2.03
CA PHE A 201 -7.66 2.05 -0.90
C PHE A 201 -8.47 0.76 -1.16
N ALA A 202 -9.70 0.88 -1.64
CA ALA A 202 -10.54 -0.27 -1.98
C ALA A 202 -9.93 -1.11 -3.12
N PHE A 203 -9.33 -0.44 -4.12
CA PHE A 203 -8.56 -1.12 -5.16
C PHE A 203 -7.40 -1.92 -4.58
N TYR A 204 -6.57 -1.33 -3.71
CA TYR A 204 -5.47 -2.07 -3.06
C TYR A 204 -6.00 -3.26 -2.25
N GLN A 205 -7.03 -3.06 -1.43
CA GLN A 205 -7.61 -4.12 -0.60
C GLN A 205 -8.07 -5.31 -1.45
N ALA A 206 -8.79 -5.05 -2.54
CA ALA A 206 -9.24 -6.10 -3.46
C ALA A 206 -8.05 -6.84 -4.11
N GLN A 207 -7.04 -6.11 -4.56
CA GLN A 207 -5.87 -6.69 -5.23
C GLN A 207 -5.03 -7.55 -4.26
N MET A 208 -4.82 -7.09 -3.02
CA MET A 208 -4.09 -7.87 -2.01
C MET A 208 -4.85 -9.13 -1.59
N ALA A 209 -6.18 -9.06 -1.49
CA ALA A 209 -7.01 -10.24 -1.25
C ALA A 209 -6.88 -11.29 -2.36
N LEU A 210 -6.76 -10.88 -3.63
CA LEU A 210 -6.53 -11.80 -4.75
C LEU A 210 -5.16 -12.48 -4.66
N ILE A 211 -4.09 -11.77 -4.29
CA ILE A 211 -2.77 -12.38 -4.08
C ILE A 211 -2.78 -13.36 -2.91
N ALA A 212 -3.41 -12.98 -1.79
CA ALA A 212 -3.52 -13.83 -0.61
C ALA A 212 -4.31 -15.12 -0.92
N ALA A 213 -5.37 -15.03 -1.71
CA ALA A 213 -6.14 -16.19 -2.15
C ALA A 213 -5.36 -17.07 -3.15
N TRP A 214 -4.57 -16.45 -4.04
CA TRP A 214 -3.74 -17.16 -5.00
C TRP A 214 -2.64 -17.98 -4.32
N CYS A 215 -1.97 -17.41 -3.32
CA CYS A 215 -0.92 -18.10 -2.56
C CYS A 215 -1.10 -17.87 -1.05
N PRO A 216 -1.87 -18.76 -0.37
CA PRO A 216 -2.15 -18.65 1.06
C PRO A 216 -0.93 -18.79 1.97
N SER A 217 0.21 -19.27 1.45
CA SER A 217 1.45 -19.40 2.21
C SER A 217 2.27 -18.11 2.31
N LEU A 218 1.91 -17.06 1.56
CA LEU A 218 2.60 -15.77 1.63
C LEU A 218 2.40 -15.13 3.01
N ARG A 219 3.51 -14.70 3.63
CA ARG A 219 3.47 -13.93 4.88
C ARG A 219 3.39 -12.44 4.59
N TRP A 220 2.31 -11.85 5.09
CA TRP A 220 2.08 -10.41 5.02
C TRP A 220 2.76 -9.70 6.18
N ASN A 221 3.24 -8.48 5.93
CA ASN A 221 3.90 -7.64 6.93
C ASN A 221 2.94 -7.24 8.07
N PHE A 222 1.69 -6.88 7.78
CA PHE A 222 0.68 -6.55 8.79
C PHE A 222 -0.70 -7.09 8.43
N ALA A 223 -1.43 -7.64 9.40
CA ALA A 223 -2.75 -8.22 9.19
C ALA A 223 -3.82 -7.22 8.69
N ARG A 224 -3.64 -5.92 8.95
CA ARG A 224 -4.64 -4.87 8.66
C ARG A 224 -4.07 -3.72 7.82
N SER A 225 -3.08 -4.00 6.97
CA SER A 225 -2.51 -3.01 6.04
C SER A 225 -2.86 -3.36 4.60
N VAL A 226 -3.15 -2.34 3.78
CA VAL A 226 -3.27 -2.50 2.33
C VAL A 226 -1.92 -2.49 1.61
N PHE A 227 -0.85 -2.11 2.31
CA PHE A 227 0.51 -2.13 1.76
C PHE A 227 1.09 -3.54 1.84
N ALA A 228 1.58 -4.07 0.72
CA ALA A 228 2.13 -5.42 0.68
C ALA A 228 3.52 -5.52 1.32
N ALA A 229 4.27 -4.43 1.33
CA ALA A 229 5.64 -4.38 1.79
C ALA A 229 5.94 -3.14 2.63
N CYS A 230 7.04 -3.20 3.38
CA CYS A 230 7.59 -2.10 4.14
C CYS A 230 9.11 -2.13 4.19
N THR A 231 9.75 -0.99 4.46
CA THR A 231 11.19 -0.90 4.71
C THR A 231 11.48 -0.22 6.05
N PHE A 232 12.36 -0.86 6.81
CA PHE A 232 13.01 -0.32 8.00
C PHE A 232 14.34 0.33 7.57
N ASN A 233 14.48 1.65 7.71
CA ASN A 233 15.72 2.38 7.42
C ASN A 233 16.42 2.73 8.74
N PHE A 234 17.47 1.99 9.09
CA PHE A 234 18.10 1.92 10.43
C PHE A 234 19.07 3.05 10.78
N GLY A 235 19.20 4.09 9.94
CA GLY A 235 20.02 5.25 10.27
C GLY A 235 21.51 4.92 10.49
N PRO A 236 22.28 5.70 11.28
CA PRO A 236 21.85 6.82 12.12
C PRO A 236 21.33 8.02 11.31
N HIS A 237 21.63 8.07 10.02
CA HIS A 237 21.24 9.13 9.11
C HIS A 237 20.59 8.53 7.85
N ALA A 238 19.31 8.16 7.94
CA ALA A 238 18.54 7.68 6.78
C ALA A 238 18.25 8.84 5.81
N ILE A 239 19.24 9.21 4.99
CA ILE A 239 19.20 10.37 4.09
C ILE A 239 19.18 9.90 2.64
N THR A 240 18.21 10.39 1.87
CA THR A 240 18.05 9.97 0.47
C THR A 240 18.35 11.10 -0.51
N VAL A 241 19.07 10.79 -1.58
CA VAL A 241 19.20 11.67 -2.77
C VAL A 241 17.89 11.70 -3.57
N PRO A 242 17.71 12.64 -4.52
CA PRO A 242 16.55 12.64 -5.42
C PRO A 242 16.38 11.30 -6.12
N HIS A 243 15.20 10.69 -5.98
CA HIS A 243 14.92 9.41 -6.61
C HIS A 243 13.42 9.18 -6.82
N LEU A 244 13.14 8.15 -7.63
CA LEU A 244 11.83 7.51 -7.74
C LEU A 244 11.88 6.10 -7.16
N ASP A 245 10.78 5.68 -6.55
CA ASP A 245 10.52 4.27 -6.29
C ASP A 245 9.79 3.63 -7.47
N PHE A 246 10.42 3.70 -8.64
CA PHE A 246 9.79 3.33 -9.91
C PHE A 246 9.18 1.91 -9.92
N GLY A 247 9.60 0.99 -9.04
CA GLY A 247 9.02 -0.36 -8.92
C GLY A 247 7.64 -0.41 -8.24
N ASN A 248 7.23 0.63 -7.52
CA ASN A 248 5.92 0.74 -6.89
C ASN A 248 4.83 1.02 -7.92
N LEU A 249 3.56 0.82 -7.52
CA LEU A 249 2.43 1.19 -8.37
C LEU A 249 2.49 2.68 -8.71
N SER A 250 2.41 3.05 -9.99
CA SER A 250 2.66 4.43 -10.46
C SER A 250 1.68 5.45 -9.87
N TRP A 251 0.39 5.17 -9.90
CA TRP A 251 -0.68 5.95 -9.26
C TRP A 251 -0.93 5.48 -7.82
N GLY A 252 0.01 4.74 -7.24
CA GLY A 252 -0.07 4.22 -5.90
C GLY A 252 0.51 5.17 -4.87
N TRP A 253 -0.06 5.18 -3.67
CA TRP A 253 0.59 5.83 -2.53
C TRP A 253 1.61 4.92 -1.88
N CYS A 254 2.64 5.57 -1.32
CA CYS A 254 3.57 5.00 -0.37
C CYS A 254 3.56 5.88 0.87
N ALA A 255 3.55 5.26 2.05
CA ALA A 255 3.60 5.97 3.32
C ALA A 255 5.04 6.04 3.83
N ILE A 256 5.43 7.19 4.36
CA ILE A 256 6.73 7.43 4.99
C ILE A 256 6.45 7.98 6.38
N THR A 257 6.99 7.34 7.41
CA THR A 257 7.02 7.87 8.77
C THR A 257 8.45 8.22 9.13
N ALA A 258 8.70 9.50 9.44
CA ALA A 258 9.99 9.94 9.96
C ALA A 258 10.07 9.60 11.45
N LEU A 259 11.23 9.13 11.90
CA LEU A 259 11.49 8.72 13.28
C LEU A 259 12.88 9.21 13.70
N GLY A 260 13.13 9.21 15.00
CA GLY A 260 14.40 9.66 15.58
C GLY A 260 14.30 11.02 16.25
N ASP A 261 15.46 11.54 16.64
CA ASP A 261 15.62 12.79 17.37
C ASP A 261 16.49 13.72 16.52
N PHE A 262 15.82 14.68 15.88
CA PHE A 262 16.41 15.70 15.04
C PHE A 262 15.53 16.95 15.06
N ASP A 263 16.14 18.11 14.86
CA ASP A 263 15.47 19.38 14.75
C ASP A 263 14.89 19.54 13.32
N PRO A 264 13.55 19.47 13.16
CA PRO A 264 12.92 19.62 11.85
C PRO A 264 12.96 21.05 11.34
N ASP A 265 13.33 22.04 12.16
CA ASP A 265 13.66 23.37 11.67
C ASP A 265 14.98 23.32 10.91
N LEU A 266 16.00 22.59 11.40
CA LEU A 266 17.36 22.57 10.85
C LEU A 266 17.60 21.58 9.71
N GLY A 267 16.88 20.46 9.65
CA GLY A 267 17.10 19.45 8.63
C GLY A 267 15.99 18.40 8.54
N GLY A 268 16.24 17.34 7.78
CA GLY A 268 15.29 16.23 7.62
C GLY A 268 14.05 16.52 6.77
N HIS A 269 13.93 17.72 6.19
CA HIS A 269 12.83 18.12 5.29
C HIS A 269 12.64 17.10 4.17
N LEU A 270 11.38 16.85 3.81
CA LEU A 270 11.03 16.08 2.62
C LEU A 270 10.91 17.02 1.42
N ILE A 271 11.63 16.73 0.34
CA ILE A 271 11.52 17.49 -0.91
C ILE A 271 10.70 16.67 -1.90
N LEU A 272 9.65 17.29 -2.46
CA LEU A 272 8.86 16.74 -3.56
C LEU A 272 9.12 17.61 -4.78
N TRP A 273 10.07 17.17 -5.61
CA TRP A 273 10.70 18.00 -6.64
C TRP A 273 9.73 18.41 -7.74
N ASP A 274 8.97 17.45 -8.30
CA ASP A 274 7.98 17.73 -9.35
C ASP A 274 6.83 18.63 -8.85
N LEU A 275 6.53 18.54 -7.55
CA LEU A 275 5.49 19.36 -6.91
C LEU A 275 6.02 20.73 -6.47
N ARG A 276 7.33 20.94 -6.57
CA ARG A 276 8.06 22.13 -6.11
C ARG A 276 7.79 22.43 -4.64
N LEU A 277 7.87 21.41 -3.78
CA LEU A 277 7.63 21.56 -2.34
C LEU A 277 8.87 21.16 -1.54
N ALA A 278 9.26 22.02 -0.60
CA ALA A 278 10.18 21.69 0.48
C ALA A 278 9.38 21.68 1.79
N ILE A 279 9.17 20.50 2.37
CA ILE A 279 8.26 20.29 3.49
C ILE A 279 9.06 20.04 4.75
N GLN A 280 8.83 20.84 5.78
CA GLN A 280 9.30 20.54 7.12
C GLN A 280 8.66 19.22 7.58
N PHE A 281 9.47 18.16 7.72
CA PHE A 281 8.99 16.81 7.95
C PHE A 281 9.39 16.34 9.35
N LEU A 282 8.40 16.36 10.27
CA LEU A 282 8.66 16.21 11.70
C LEU A 282 8.96 14.76 12.08
N PRO A 283 9.85 14.53 13.07
CA PRO A 283 9.93 13.22 13.71
C PRO A 283 8.58 12.81 14.28
N GLY A 284 8.21 11.56 14.07
CA GLY A 284 6.92 10.98 14.44
C GLY A 284 5.78 11.27 13.47
N SER A 285 5.97 12.09 12.43
CA SER A 285 4.90 12.37 11.46
C SER A 285 4.92 11.39 10.28
N THR A 286 3.74 11.17 9.67
CA THR A 286 3.57 10.33 8.47
C THR A 286 3.11 11.16 7.27
N ILE A 287 3.67 10.90 6.08
CA ILE A 287 3.27 11.49 4.78
C ILE A 287 2.97 10.36 3.80
N LEU A 288 1.94 10.51 2.95
CA LEU A 288 1.68 9.61 1.82
C LEU A 288 1.95 10.34 0.50
N ILE A 289 2.73 9.73 -0.38
CA ILE A 289 3.14 10.30 -1.67
C ILE A 289 3.03 9.30 -2.82
N LEU A 290 2.95 9.82 -4.05
CA LEU A 290 3.10 9.07 -5.30
C LEU A 290 4.58 8.73 -5.59
N SER A 291 5.21 7.92 -4.73
CA SER A 291 6.69 7.77 -4.73
C SER A 291 7.26 7.15 -6.01
N ALA A 292 6.43 6.48 -6.81
CA ALA A 292 6.82 5.89 -8.09
C ALA A 292 7.00 6.92 -9.22
N ILE A 293 6.36 8.09 -9.13
CA ILE A 293 6.29 9.09 -10.22
C ILE A 293 6.56 10.53 -9.78
N VAL A 294 6.63 10.79 -8.46
CA VAL A 294 7.09 12.06 -7.91
C VAL A 294 8.48 11.87 -7.34
N CYS A 295 9.45 12.51 -7.95
CA CYS A 295 10.84 12.55 -7.52
C CYS A 295 10.90 13.19 -6.14
N HIS A 296 11.56 12.49 -5.21
CA HIS A 296 11.64 12.91 -3.83
C HIS A 296 13.00 12.61 -3.21
N SER A 297 13.33 13.40 -2.19
CA SER A 297 14.54 13.24 -1.38
C SER A 297 14.25 13.75 0.04
N ASN A 298 15.24 13.63 0.93
CA ASN A 298 15.18 14.32 2.20
C ASN A 298 16.50 14.99 2.53
N LEU A 299 16.45 16.09 3.28
CA LEU A 299 17.66 16.80 3.68
C LEU A 299 18.42 16.05 4.78
N PRO A 300 19.76 16.19 4.80
CA PRO A 300 20.56 15.76 5.94
C PRO A 300 20.05 16.33 7.26
N VAL A 301 20.31 15.59 8.34
CA VAL A 301 20.22 16.09 9.72
C VAL A 301 21.65 16.31 10.21
N SER A 302 21.80 17.01 11.34
CA SER A 302 23.11 17.25 11.94
C SER A 302 23.79 15.93 12.34
N THR A 303 25.12 15.90 12.35
CA THR A 303 25.91 14.68 12.63
C THR A 303 25.63 14.07 14.01
N HIS A 304 25.25 14.89 14.98
CA HIS A 304 24.89 14.46 16.34
C HIS A 304 23.43 13.97 16.45
N GLU A 305 22.57 14.31 15.49
CA GLU A 305 21.16 13.92 15.46
C GLU A 305 20.99 12.51 14.88
N ARG A 306 19.78 11.96 15.03
CA ARG A 306 19.42 10.63 14.52
C ARG A 306 18.14 10.70 13.74
N ARG A 307 18.17 10.16 12.51
CA ARG A 307 16.99 10.04 11.65
C ARG A 307 16.85 8.62 11.13
N TYR A 308 15.70 8.05 11.41
CA TYR A 308 15.23 6.76 10.90
C TYR A 308 13.98 6.99 10.05
N SER A 309 13.61 6.00 9.25
CA SER A 309 12.30 6.02 8.59
C SER A 309 11.70 4.65 8.43
N PHE A 310 10.39 4.60 8.62
CA PHE A 310 9.58 3.42 8.32
C PHE A 310 8.69 3.72 7.11
N THR A 311 8.86 2.97 6.03
CA THR A 311 8.10 3.16 4.79
C THR A 311 7.20 1.97 4.49
N GLN A 312 6.07 2.20 3.84
CA GLN A 312 5.11 1.16 3.44
C GLN A 312 4.66 1.42 2.01
N TYR A 313 4.62 0.37 1.18
CA TYR A 313 4.39 0.49 -0.25
C TYR A 313 3.91 -0.85 -0.85
N THR A 314 3.51 -0.81 -2.13
CA THR A 314 3.12 -2.01 -2.88
C THR A 314 3.74 -1.95 -4.28
N ALA A 315 4.45 -3.02 -4.64
CA ALA A 315 5.09 -3.14 -5.95
C ALA A 315 4.05 -3.20 -7.09
N GLY A 316 4.28 -2.45 -8.17
CA GLY A 316 3.43 -2.48 -9.37
C GLY A 316 3.34 -3.86 -10.01
N GLY A 317 4.37 -4.68 -9.84
CA GLY A 317 4.41 -6.05 -10.34
C GLY A 317 3.36 -6.98 -9.73
N LEU A 318 2.85 -6.70 -8.52
CA LEU A 318 1.76 -7.49 -7.92
C LEU A 318 0.45 -7.28 -8.68
N PHE A 319 0.13 -6.03 -9.00
CA PHE A 319 -1.05 -5.67 -9.80
C PHE A 319 -0.96 -6.25 -11.20
N ARG A 320 0.25 -6.21 -11.79
CA ARG A 320 0.53 -6.86 -13.07
C ARG A 320 0.28 -8.37 -13.04
N TRP A 321 0.76 -9.05 -11.99
CA TRP A 321 0.57 -10.48 -11.84
C TRP A 321 -0.91 -10.87 -11.85
N ILE A 322 -1.74 -10.15 -11.09
CA ILE A 322 -3.19 -10.36 -11.02
C ILE A 322 -3.83 -10.12 -12.39
N ARG A 323 -3.50 -8.99 -13.01
CA ARG A 323 -4.00 -8.62 -14.35
C ARG A 323 -3.74 -9.72 -15.38
N ASN A 324 -2.58 -10.36 -15.30
CA ASN A 324 -2.15 -11.36 -16.28
C ASN A 324 -2.76 -12.75 -16.02
N GLY A 325 -3.71 -12.85 -15.08
CA GLY A 325 -4.26 -14.13 -14.64
C GLY A 325 -3.21 -14.98 -13.94
N TYR A 326 -2.41 -14.36 -13.08
CA TYR A 326 -1.33 -14.98 -12.30
C TYR A 326 -0.18 -15.50 -13.18
N LYS A 327 0.31 -14.63 -14.07
CA LYS A 327 1.40 -14.90 -15.00
C LYS A 327 2.35 -13.71 -15.11
N THR A 328 3.60 -13.97 -15.47
CA THR A 328 4.50 -12.90 -15.94
C THR A 328 4.01 -12.36 -17.28
N ASP A 329 4.49 -11.17 -17.69
CA ASP A 329 4.19 -10.62 -19.02
C ASP A 329 4.62 -11.61 -20.11
N GLU A 330 5.83 -12.16 -19.99
CA GLU A 330 6.37 -13.14 -20.93
C GLU A 330 5.49 -14.41 -21.03
N ALA A 331 5.04 -14.95 -19.89
CA ALA A 331 4.19 -16.14 -19.86
C ALA A 331 2.78 -15.83 -20.40
N PHE A 332 2.25 -14.64 -20.14
CA PHE A 332 1.00 -14.18 -20.72
C PHE A 332 1.12 -14.07 -22.25
N GLU A 333 2.09 -13.33 -22.76
CA GLU A 333 2.29 -13.11 -24.20
C GLU A 333 2.43 -14.42 -24.99
N LYS A 334 3.19 -15.38 -24.44
CA LYS A 334 3.38 -16.71 -25.05
C LYS A 334 2.10 -17.54 -25.12
N SER A 335 1.20 -17.38 -24.16
CA SER A 335 -0.02 -18.21 -24.03
C SER A 335 -1.31 -17.51 -24.47
N ALA A 336 -1.28 -16.19 -24.65
CA ALA A 336 -2.46 -15.38 -24.95
C ALA A 336 -2.97 -15.60 -26.38
N THR A 337 -4.28 -15.73 -26.50
CA THR A 337 -5.01 -15.66 -27.77
C THR A 337 -4.95 -14.25 -28.36
N GLN A 338 -5.30 -14.12 -29.64
CA GLN A 338 -5.36 -12.81 -30.29
C GLN A 338 -6.39 -11.88 -29.63
N ALA A 339 -7.52 -12.44 -29.17
CA ALA A 339 -8.55 -11.68 -28.46
C ALA A 339 -8.06 -11.18 -27.09
N GLU A 340 -7.37 -12.04 -26.33
CA GLU A 340 -6.76 -11.65 -25.06
C GLU A 340 -5.74 -10.55 -25.26
N ARG A 341 -4.84 -10.66 -26.25
CA ARG A 341 -3.86 -9.60 -26.58
C ARG A 341 -4.53 -8.28 -26.95
N ALA A 342 -5.60 -8.31 -27.74
CA ALA A 342 -6.34 -7.12 -28.13
C ALA A 342 -7.04 -6.47 -26.91
N GLY A 343 -7.63 -7.27 -26.03
CA GLY A 343 -8.22 -6.78 -24.78
C GLY A 343 -7.17 -6.15 -23.87
N TRP A 344 -6.01 -6.82 -23.73
CA TRP A 344 -4.89 -6.35 -22.93
C TRP A 344 -4.36 -4.98 -23.42
N ALA A 345 -4.18 -4.84 -24.74
CA ALA A 345 -3.78 -3.58 -25.34
C ALA A 345 -4.84 -2.47 -25.16
N ALA A 346 -6.12 -2.81 -25.21
CA ALA A 346 -7.20 -1.84 -24.98
C ALA A 346 -7.26 -1.36 -23.52
N GLU A 347 -6.99 -2.25 -22.55
CA GLU A 347 -6.85 -1.89 -21.13
C GLU A 347 -5.62 -1.01 -20.88
N ASP A 348 -4.50 -1.30 -21.54
CA ASP A 348 -3.26 -0.52 -21.40
C ASP A 348 -3.44 0.95 -21.77
N LEU A 349 -4.30 1.24 -22.76
CA LEU A 349 -4.60 2.61 -23.18
C LEU A 349 -5.37 3.41 -22.12
N LYS A 350 -6.13 2.75 -21.25
CA LYS A 350 -7.02 3.39 -20.27
C LYS A 350 -6.50 3.34 -18.83
N ARG A 351 -5.61 2.40 -18.53
CA ARG A 351 -5.20 2.09 -17.16
C ARG A 351 -4.69 3.29 -16.39
N TRP A 352 -3.87 4.11 -17.03
CA TRP A 352 -3.33 5.31 -16.39
C TRP A 352 -4.45 6.27 -16.00
N GLU A 353 -5.36 6.56 -16.93
CA GLU A 353 -6.50 7.43 -16.70
C GLU A 353 -7.42 6.88 -15.59
N GLU A 354 -7.70 5.58 -15.60
CA GLU A 354 -8.52 4.89 -14.59
C GLU A 354 -7.87 4.91 -13.20
N GLY A 355 -6.56 4.65 -13.13
CA GLY A 355 -5.79 4.68 -11.88
C GLY A 355 -5.78 6.08 -11.26
N ILE A 356 -5.51 7.09 -12.07
CA ILE A 356 -5.48 8.48 -11.64
C ILE A 356 -6.87 9.02 -11.27
N ALA A 357 -7.93 8.54 -11.92
CA ALA A 357 -9.31 8.91 -11.58
C ALA A 357 -9.71 8.51 -10.15
N MET A 358 -9.01 7.55 -9.53
CA MET A 358 -9.27 7.11 -8.15
C MET A 358 -8.99 8.20 -7.09
N TYR A 359 -8.30 9.28 -7.46
CA TYR A 359 -7.96 10.40 -6.57
C TYR A 359 -8.99 11.55 -6.53
N HIS A 360 -10.08 11.45 -7.30
CA HIS A 360 -10.97 12.60 -7.47
C HIS A 360 -11.75 12.95 -6.18
N THR A 361 -11.67 14.21 -5.74
CA THR A 361 -12.27 14.71 -4.48
C THR A 361 -13.80 14.67 -4.43
N ARG A 362 -14.47 14.65 -5.59
CA ARG A 362 -15.95 14.60 -5.68
C ARG A 362 -16.59 13.36 -5.03
N ILE A 363 -15.80 12.34 -4.69
CA ILE A 363 -16.29 11.04 -4.25
C ILE A 363 -16.78 11.05 -2.78
N TRP A 364 -16.44 12.07 -1.98
CA TRP A 364 -17.02 12.26 -0.64
C TRP A 364 -18.55 12.40 -0.65
N VAL A 365 -19.12 12.83 -1.77
CA VAL A 365 -20.56 13.08 -1.92
C VAL A 365 -21.34 11.78 -2.20
N CYS A 366 -20.71 10.74 -2.76
CA CYS A 366 -21.43 9.60 -3.36
C CYS A 366 -21.11 8.21 -2.79
N LEU A 367 -20.16 8.05 -1.86
CA LEU A 367 -19.88 6.72 -1.30
C LEU A 367 -21.03 6.23 -0.39
N PRO A 368 -21.56 5.01 -0.63
CA PRO A 368 -22.53 4.39 0.26
C PRO A 368 -21.88 3.89 1.57
N PRO A 369 -22.64 3.77 2.67
CA PRO A 369 -22.11 3.63 4.02
C PRO A 369 -21.28 2.36 4.27
N HIS A 370 -21.43 1.33 3.44
CA HIS A 370 -20.75 0.04 3.56
C HIS A 370 -19.37 -0.03 2.90
N ILE A 371 -19.00 0.95 2.05
CA ILE A 371 -17.64 1.11 1.49
C ILE A 371 -16.78 1.97 2.44
N LEU A 372 -17.42 2.78 3.30
CA LEU A 372 -16.74 3.41 4.42
C LEU A 372 -16.38 2.31 5.43
N PRO A 373 -15.15 2.32 5.99
CA PRO A 373 -14.73 1.30 6.93
C PRO A 373 -15.68 1.28 8.13
N HIS A 374 -16.55 0.27 8.20
CA HIS A 374 -17.31 -0.03 9.39
C HIS A 374 -16.31 -0.40 10.49
N ARG A 375 -16.22 0.47 11.51
CA ARG A 375 -15.31 0.45 12.67
C ARG A 375 -13.92 1.06 12.45
N LEU A 376 -13.88 2.39 12.30
CA LEU A 376 -12.82 3.20 12.90
C LEU A 376 -13.14 3.42 14.40
N ALA A 377 -12.89 2.38 15.20
CA ALA A 377 -12.72 2.54 16.65
C ALA A 377 -11.24 2.31 16.93
N CYS A 378 -10.41 3.32 16.64
CA CYS A 378 -9.06 3.41 17.16
C CYS A 378 -9.13 3.84 18.63
N LEU A 379 -9.46 2.90 19.51
CA LEU A 379 -9.19 2.98 20.96
C LEU A 379 -8.94 1.53 21.45
N PRO A 380 -7.87 1.24 22.20
CA PRO A 380 -7.61 -0.09 22.68
C PRO A 380 -8.59 -0.42 23.82
N HIS A 381 -9.38 -1.47 23.65
CA HIS A 381 -9.91 -2.22 24.77
C HIS A 381 -9.46 -3.67 24.67
N TYR A 382 -8.76 -4.07 25.72
CA TYR A 382 -8.21 -5.40 25.96
C TYR A 382 -9.27 -6.50 25.81
N GLY A 383 -8.85 -7.63 25.25
CA GLY A 383 -9.61 -8.88 25.30
C GLY A 383 -9.21 -9.84 24.18
N ASN A 384 -8.47 -10.88 24.55
CA ASN A 384 -8.28 -12.07 23.73
C ASN A 384 -9.64 -12.68 23.36
N GLU A 385 -9.79 -13.17 22.13
CA GLU A 385 -10.32 -14.50 21.83
C GLU A 385 -10.27 -14.77 20.33
N SER A 386 -9.84 -15.98 19.99
CA SER A 386 -9.81 -16.58 18.66
C SER A 386 -11.22 -16.99 18.23
N ASP A 387 -11.51 -16.95 16.92
CA ASP A 387 -11.99 -18.11 16.15
C ASP A 387 -12.54 -17.73 14.76
N ASP A 388 -12.11 -18.55 13.79
CA ASP A 388 -12.75 -19.02 12.56
C ASP A 388 -13.65 -18.08 11.72
N LEU A 389 -13.11 -17.54 10.61
CA LEU A 389 -13.83 -16.65 9.66
C LEU A 389 -13.47 -16.91 8.18
N THR A 390 -13.15 -18.13 7.78
CA THR A 390 -12.64 -18.44 6.43
C THR A 390 -13.70 -18.83 5.38
N ALA A 391 -14.96 -19.10 5.74
CA ALA A 391 -15.93 -19.68 4.79
C ALA A 391 -16.93 -18.68 4.15
N GLY A 392 -17.11 -17.47 4.69
CA GLY A 392 -18.14 -16.52 4.23
C GLY A 392 -17.66 -15.38 3.30
N LEU A 393 -16.34 -15.21 3.14
CA LEU A 393 -15.74 -14.04 2.48
C LEU A 393 -15.67 -14.13 0.94
N HIS A 394 -15.64 -15.34 0.37
CA HIS A 394 -15.33 -15.55 -1.05
C HIS A 394 -16.45 -15.17 -2.03
N THR A 395 -17.72 -15.26 -1.64
CA THR A 395 -18.84 -15.10 -2.58
C THR A 395 -19.49 -13.72 -2.51
N ALA A 396 -19.40 -13.04 -1.36
CA ALA A 396 -20.03 -11.73 -1.17
C ALA A 396 -19.20 -10.55 -1.71
N TYR A 397 -17.86 -10.62 -1.67
CA TYR A 397 -17.04 -9.46 -2.03
C TYR A 397 -16.78 -9.31 -3.54
N SER A 398 -16.74 -10.42 -4.29
CA SER A 398 -16.48 -10.39 -5.74
C SER A 398 -17.63 -9.79 -6.55
N CYS A 399 -18.89 -10.08 -6.20
CA CYS A 399 -20.05 -9.49 -6.87
C CYS A 399 -20.27 -8.01 -6.47
N THR A 400 -20.04 -7.67 -5.20
CA THR A 400 -20.38 -6.34 -4.67
C THR A 400 -19.36 -5.28 -5.10
N ALA A 401 -18.07 -5.62 -5.16
CA ALA A 401 -17.05 -4.71 -5.71
C ALA A 401 -17.32 -4.44 -7.21
N ALA A 402 -17.51 -5.47 -8.02
CA ALA A 402 -17.75 -5.33 -9.46
C ALA A 402 -19.02 -4.50 -9.80
N GLN A 403 -20.08 -4.64 -9.00
CA GLN A 403 -21.33 -3.86 -9.14
C GLN A 403 -21.21 -2.40 -8.68
N HIS A 404 -20.28 -2.07 -7.78
CA HIS A 404 -20.11 -0.70 -7.28
C HIS A 404 -19.15 0.14 -8.11
N PHE A 405 -18.13 -0.46 -8.73
CA PHE A 405 -17.27 0.24 -9.68
C PHE A 405 -18.06 0.65 -10.94
N THR A 406 -18.98 -0.21 -11.42
CA THR A 406 -19.88 0.12 -12.54
C THR A 406 -20.81 1.30 -12.27
N HIS A 407 -21.25 1.50 -11.02
CA HIS A 407 -22.09 2.66 -10.64
C HIS A 407 -21.31 3.97 -10.52
N ALA A 408 -19.99 3.92 -10.30
CA ALA A 408 -19.10 5.08 -10.27
C ALA A 408 -18.50 5.44 -11.64
N GLY A 409 -18.93 4.77 -12.72
CA GLY A 409 -18.37 4.95 -14.07
C GLY A 409 -17.01 4.30 -14.29
N ILE A 410 -16.54 3.47 -13.36
CA ILE A 410 -15.27 2.73 -13.44
C ILE A 410 -15.59 1.29 -13.85
N VAL A 411 -15.27 0.89 -15.08
CA VAL A 411 -15.51 -0.49 -15.52
C VAL A 411 -14.33 -1.36 -15.09
N LEU A 412 -14.46 -2.09 -14.00
CA LEU A 412 -13.59 -3.25 -13.78
C LEU A 412 -14.05 -4.37 -14.72
N SER A 413 -13.23 -4.75 -15.69
CA SER A 413 -13.49 -5.85 -16.61
C SER A 413 -13.71 -7.15 -15.82
N PRO A 414 -14.90 -7.79 -15.88
CA PRO A 414 -15.14 -9.06 -15.21
C PRO A 414 -14.76 -10.19 -16.16
N THR A 415 -13.48 -10.37 -16.46
CA THR A 415 -13.01 -11.60 -17.13
C THR A 415 -12.52 -12.59 -16.07
N VAL A 416 -13.46 -13.13 -15.30
CA VAL A 416 -13.25 -14.44 -14.66
C VAL A 416 -13.30 -15.47 -15.78
N ASN A 417 -12.14 -16.02 -16.14
CA ASN A 417 -12.03 -17.07 -17.14
C ASN A 417 -12.83 -18.32 -16.67
N PRO A 418 -13.86 -18.78 -17.41
CA PRO A 418 -14.68 -19.93 -17.03
C PRO A 418 -13.92 -21.28 -17.04
N HIS A 419 -12.63 -21.30 -17.39
CA HIS A 419 -11.81 -22.52 -17.39
C HIS A 419 -11.17 -22.89 -16.04
N LEU A 420 -11.39 -22.13 -14.96
CA LEU A 420 -10.90 -22.48 -13.62
C LEU A 420 -11.57 -23.73 -13.00
N ALA A 421 -12.53 -24.36 -13.67
CA ALA A 421 -13.19 -25.59 -13.20
C ALA A 421 -12.47 -26.90 -13.60
N ARG A 422 -11.33 -26.86 -14.31
CA ARG A 422 -10.66 -28.08 -14.80
C ARG A 422 -9.14 -28.01 -14.72
N TYR A 423 -8.59 -28.18 -13.53
CA TYR A 423 -7.24 -28.73 -13.37
C TYR A 423 -7.26 -29.87 -12.34
N PRO A 424 -6.58 -31.01 -12.62
CA PRO A 424 -6.59 -32.17 -11.74
C PRO A 424 -5.71 -31.91 -10.49
N ARG A 425 -6.20 -32.37 -9.34
CA ARG A 425 -5.46 -32.36 -8.07
C ARG A 425 -4.15 -33.17 -8.20
N PRO A 426 -3.03 -32.74 -7.59
CA PRO A 426 -1.85 -33.57 -7.49
C PRO A 426 -2.13 -34.79 -6.61
N VAL A 427 -1.72 -35.97 -7.09
CA VAL A 427 -1.72 -37.22 -6.33
C VAL A 427 -0.63 -37.13 -5.26
N LEU A 428 -1.03 -37.01 -4.00
CA LEU A 428 -0.15 -37.19 -2.84
C LEU A 428 -0.30 -38.64 -2.35
N GLY A 429 0.79 -39.40 -2.41
CA GLY A 429 0.88 -40.77 -1.88
C GLY A 429 0.87 -40.80 -0.33
N PRO A 430 0.56 -41.96 0.28
CA PRO A 430 0.14 -42.02 1.67
C PRO A 430 1.33 -42.18 2.63
N ARG A 431 1.41 -41.37 3.69
CA ARG A 431 1.97 -41.81 4.97
C ARG A 431 1.11 -41.32 6.13
N HIS A 432 0.87 -42.28 7.01
CA HIS A 432 -0.07 -42.31 8.11
C HIS A 432 0.08 -41.19 9.14
N PHE A 433 -1.04 -40.65 9.61
CA PHE A 433 -1.33 -40.57 11.04
C PHE A 433 -2.85 -40.65 11.26
N ARG A 434 -3.27 -41.60 12.11
CA ARG A 434 -4.66 -41.83 12.53
C ARG A 434 -5.05 -40.80 13.58
N LEU A 435 -6.23 -40.22 13.44
CA LEU A 435 -7.05 -39.79 14.58
C LEU A 435 -8.51 -40.12 14.27
N THR A 436 -9.02 -41.10 15.00
CA THR A 436 -10.41 -41.56 15.02
C THR A 436 -11.24 -40.63 15.90
N ALA A 437 -12.35 -40.13 15.36
CA ALA A 437 -13.56 -39.82 16.11
C ALA A 437 -14.79 -40.16 15.23
N ALA A 438 -15.79 -40.78 15.86
CA ALA A 438 -16.73 -41.70 15.25
C ALA A 438 -17.97 -41.08 14.60
N LEU A 439 -18.45 -41.82 13.60
CA LEU A 439 -19.76 -41.90 12.94
C LEU A 439 -21.00 -41.33 13.65
N ALA A 440 -21.87 -40.73 12.83
CA ALA A 440 -23.27 -41.15 12.72
C ALA A 440 -23.76 -41.00 11.26
N VAL A 441 -23.98 -42.13 10.59
CA VAL A 441 -24.66 -42.26 9.29
C VAL A 441 -26.10 -42.69 9.58
N VAL A 442 -27.07 -42.03 8.97
CA VAL A 442 -28.46 -42.51 8.88
C VAL A 442 -28.71 -42.98 7.44
N PRO A 443 -29.24 -44.21 7.22
CA PRO A 443 -29.31 -44.83 5.89
C PRO A 443 -30.59 -44.47 5.10
N ASN A 444 -30.43 -44.44 3.77
CA ASN A 444 -31.51 -44.41 2.78
C ASN A 444 -32.19 -45.79 2.70
N SER A 445 -33.53 -45.80 2.76
CA SER A 445 -34.37 -46.95 2.44
C SER A 445 -35.08 -46.77 1.09
N SER A 446 -34.90 -47.76 0.22
CA SER A 446 -35.54 -47.98 -1.08
C SER A 446 -36.96 -48.56 -0.97
N VAL A 447 -37.92 -48.08 -1.77
CA VAL A 447 -39.17 -48.75 -2.24
C VAL A 447 -39.71 -47.86 -3.40
N ALA A 448 -40.25 -48.28 -4.55
CA ALA A 448 -40.38 -49.52 -5.30
C ALA A 448 -40.76 -49.17 -6.76
N ASP A 449 -40.60 -50.15 -7.64
CA ASP A 449 -41.09 -50.17 -9.03
C ASP A 449 -42.61 -50.00 -9.15
N THR A 450 -43.08 -49.32 -10.21
CA THR A 450 -44.27 -49.75 -10.94
C THR A 450 -44.26 -49.25 -12.37
N VAL A 451 -44.27 -50.20 -13.30
CA VAL A 451 -44.51 -50.05 -14.74
C VAL A 451 -46.02 -49.97 -14.98
N THR A 452 -46.50 -49.02 -15.77
CA THR A 452 -47.66 -49.21 -16.66
C THR A 452 -47.66 -48.19 -17.80
N ALA A 453 -47.73 -48.71 -19.03
CA ALA A 453 -48.03 -47.99 -20.26
C ALA A 453 -49.54 -48.05 -20.57
N SER A 454 -50.08 -47.04 -21.25
CA SER A 454 -51.22 -47.02 -22.20
C SER A 454 -51.91 -45.64 -22.16
N HIS A 455 -51.75 -44.84 -23.22
CA HIS A 455 -52.75 -44.53 -24.26
C HIS A 455 -53.92 -43.64 -23.80
N ALA A 456 -53.91 -42.41 -24.34
CA ALA A 456 -55.10 -41.58 -24.52
C ALA A 456 -55.67 -41.83 -25.94
N PRO A 457 -57.00 -41.90 -26.11
CA PRO A 457 -57.63 -41.68 -27.39
C PRO A 457 -58.34 -40.31 -27.45
N THR A 458 -58.43 -39.81 -28.69
CA THR A 458 -59.19 -38.68 -29.26
C THR A 458 -58.77 -37.26 -28.93
#